data_AF-A0A2V7GAD5-F1
#
_entry.id   AF-A0A2V7GAD5-F1
#
_cell.length_a   1.000
_cell.length_b   1.000
_cell.length_c   1.000
_cell.angle_alpha   90.00
_cell.angle_beta   90.00
_cell.angle_gamma   90.00
#
_symmetry.space_group_name_H-M   'P 1'
#
loop_
_entity.id
_entity.type
_entity.pdbx_description
1 polymer ?
#
loop_
_entity_poly.entity_id
_entity_poly.type
_entity_poly.pdbx_seq_one_letter_code
_entity_poly.pdbx_strand_id
1 'polypeptide(L)'
;RFGGEASGNDYIPQLWAARKAGALSRELRLHGPNSEIVSELKRLALRYGILTEYTSYLVQEPNQIVVRPMFDRAPPPSPAPRDQAGADAVQRSRAEKALAGSAQLSAVVVTGAARSDSVGAARSGEATSRQRVGGRIFVWRDSTWTDIAHGDSLRVIEVAAFSEAYFALLRALPELMKPATLEPAVLVAGRRVSIKIEAVGKTTWQDGELAMLVRDFRS
;
A
#
# COMPACT_ATOMS: atom_id res chain seq x y z
N ARG A 1 6.71 38.20 12.56
CA ARG A 1 6.73 36.80 13.04
C ARG A 1 5.30 36.39 13.37
N PHE A 2 4.76 35.43 12.65
CA PHE A 2 3.53 34.66 12.93
C PHE A 2 3.89 33.25 12.37
N GLY A 3 4.13 32.20 13.16
CA GLY A 3 3.15 31.45 13.96
C GLY A 3 2.19 30.72 13.00
N GLY A 4 2.23 29.43 12.70
CA GLY A 4 2.76 28.29 13.45
C GLY A 4 1.64 27.34 13.89
N GLU A 5 0.70 26.97 13.01
CA GLU A 5 -0.41 25.99 13.17
C GLU A 5 -1.10 25.86 11.78
N ALA A 6 -1.40 24.74 11.13
CA ALA A 6 -1.38 23.32 11.46
C ALA A 6 -1.31 22.48 10.15
N SER A 7 -0.35 21.56 10.04
CA SER A 7 -0.31 20.51 9.00
C SER A 7 -1.23 19.32 9.32
N GLY A 8 -2.18 19.52 10.24
CA GLY A 8 -3.10 18.49 10.73
C GLY A 8 -4.35 18.32 9.87
N ASN A 9 -4.60 19.17 8.87
CA ASN A 9 -5.84 19.14 8.09
C ASN A 9 -5.64 18.75 6.61
N ASP A 10 -4.40 18.47 6.20
CA ASP A 10 -4.05 18.18 4.80
C ASP A 10 -4.67 16.87 4.29
N TYR A 11 -5.09 15.98 5.19
CA TYR A 11 -5.78 14.74 4.85
C TYR A 11 -7.26 14.94 4.49
N ILE A 12 -7.91 16.02 4.96
CA ILE A 12 -9.35 16.26 4.71
C ILE A 12 -9.62 16.52 3.21
N PRO A 13 -8.85 17.39 2.52
CA PRO A 13 -9.01 17.58 1.07
C PRO A 13 -8.83 16.29 0.27
N GLN A 14 -7.86 15.44 0.66
CA GLN A 14 -7.60 14.18 -0.05
C GLN A 14 -8.72 13.15 0.17
N LEU A 15 -9.27 13.07 1.40
CA LEU A 15 -10.40 12.20 1.71
C LEU A 15 -11.69 12.62 0.98
N TRP A 16 -11.97 13.93 0.94
CA TRP A 16 -13.10 14.46 0.18
C TRP A 16 -12.95 14.17 -1.32
N ALA A 17 -11.75 14.39 -1.88
CA ALA A 17 -11.47 14.17 -3.29
C ALA A 17 -11.64 12.69 -3.69
N ALA A 18 -11.16 11.75 -2.87
CA ALA A 18 -11.34 10.31 -3.11
C ALA A 18 -12.83 9.92 -3.10
N ARG A 19 -13.59 10.44 -2.12
CA ARG A 19 -15.03 10.15 -2.00
C ARG A 19 -15.83 10.73 -3.18
N LYS A 20 -15.52 11.94 -3.61
CA LYS A 20 -16.16 12.61 -4.77
C LYS A 20 -15.81 11.91 -6.09
N ALA A 21 -14.55 11.55 -6.30
CA ALA A 21 -14.12 10.78 -7.48
C ALA A 21 -14.86 9.44 -7.58
N GLY A 22 -15.03 8.74 -6.45
CA GLY A 22 -15.83 7.52 -6.39
C GLY A 22 -17.32 7.72 -6.71
N ALA A 23 -17.92 8.84 -6.32
CA ALA A 23 -19.31 9.16 -6.64
C ALA A 23 -19.50 9.43 -8.15
N LEU A 24 -18.65 10.29 -8.73
CA LEU A 24 -18.69 10.60 -10.17
C LEU A 24 -18.45 9.35 -11.02
N SER A 25 -17.52 8.48 -10.60
CA SER A 25 -17.25 7.21 -11.30
C SER A 25 -18.44 6.23 -11.26
N ARG A 26 -19.25 6.24 -10.18
CA ARG A 26 -20.49 5.45 -10.14
C ARG A 26 -21.55 6.02 -11.08
N GLU A 27 -21.69 7.34 -11.11
CA GLU A 27 -22.66 8.01 -11.99
C GLU A 27 -22.37 7.75 -13.47
N LEU A 28 -21.09 7.81 -13.85
CA LEU A 28 -20.58 7.43 -15.17
C LEU A 28 -20.93 6.00 -15.57
N ARG A 29 -20.94 5.06 -14.61
CA ARG A 29 -21.30 3.66 -14.87
C ARG A 29 -22.80 3.44 -14.98
N LEU A 30 -23.59 4.17 -14.18
CA LEU A 30 -25.04 4.02 -14.12
C LEU A 30 -25.76 4.70 -15.28
N HIS A 31 -25.25 5.85 -15.74
CA HIS A 31 -25.91 6.68 -16.74
C HIS A 31 -25.11 6.85 -18.04
N GLY A 32 -23.92 6.25 -18.12
CA GLY A 32 -23.03 6.37 -19.28
C GLY A 32 -22.19 7.65 -19.28
N PRO A 33 -21.36 7.86 -20.32
CA PRO A 33 -20.40 8.96 -20.37
C PRO A 33 -21.08 10.34 -20.53
N ASN A 34 -21.08 11.13 -19.46
CA ASN A 34 -21.42 12.56 -19.49
C ASN A 34 -20.13 13.41 -19.48
N SER A 35 -19.96 14.26 -20.49
CA SER A 35 -18.76 15.10 -20.66
C SER A 35 -18.45 16.03 -19.47
N GLU A 36 -19.47 16.49 -18.74
CA GLU A 36 -19.30 17.35 -17.56
C GLU A 36 -18.70 16.56 -16.38
N ILE A 37 -19.27 15.39 -16.11
CA ILE A 37 -18.83 14.47 -15.05
C ILE A 37 -17.42 13.94 -15.35
N VAL A 38 -17.13 13.60 -16.61
CA VAL A 38 -15.78 13.20 -17.04
C VAL A 38 -14.78 14.33 -16.81
N SER A 39 -15.13 15.58 -17.16
CA SER A 39 -14.25 16.73 -17.00
C SER A 39 -13.98 17.06 -15.53
N GLU A 40 -15.00 16.93 -14.68
CA GLU A 40 -14.87 17.11 -13.23
C GLU A 40 -14.01 16.01 -12.59
N LEU A 41 -14.20 14.76 -13.00
CA LEU A 41 -13.40 13.62 -12.54
C LEU A 41 -11.93 13.79 -12.92
N LYS A 42 -11.63 14.20 -14.17
CA LYS A 42 -10.26 14.50 -14.62
C LYS A 42 -9.62 15.61 -13.78
N ARG A 43 -10.36 16.68 -13.49
CA ARG A 43 -9.85 17.81 -12.69
C ARG A 43 -9.50 17.39 -11.26
N LEU A 44 -10.32 16.56 -10.64
CA LEU A 44 -10.08 16.02 -9.29
C LEU A 44 -8.89 15.06 -9.29
N ALA A 45 -8.83 14.17 -10.27
CA ALA A 45 -7.76 13.19 -10.42
C ALA A 45 -6.39 13.85 -10.60
N LEU A 46 -6.28 14.87 -11.46
CA LEU A 46 -5.04 15.61 -11.66
C LEU A 46 -4.64 16.47 -10.45
N ARG A 47 -5.60 17.09 -9.76
CA ARG A 47 -5.33 17.96 -8.60
C ARG A 47 -4.88 17.17 -7.37
N TYR A 48 -5.42 15.98 -7.14
CA TYR A 48 -5.20 15.20 -5.92
C TYR A 48 -4.45 13.88 -6.16
N GLY A 49 -3.96 13.64 -7.38
CA GLY A 49 -3.17 12.46 -7.74
C GLY A 49 -3.97 11.14 -7.67
N ILE A 50 -5.27 11.17 -7.98
CA ILE A 50 -6.13 9.98 -7.92
C ILE A 50 -6.06 9.26 -9.26
N LEU A 51 -5.62 8.00 -9.27
CA LEU A 51 -5.61 7.18 -10.48
C LEU A 51 -7.04 6.76 -10.84
N THR A 52 -7.51 7.16 -12.01
CA THR A 52 -8.83 6.81 -12.57
C THR A 52 -8.68 6.28 -13.99
N GLU A 53 -9.70 5.58 -14.51
CA GLU A 53 -9.73 5.07 -15.90
C GLU A 53 -9.61 6.19 -16.96
N TYR A 54 -9.83 7.45 -16.57
CA TYR A 54 -9.72 8.63 -17.42
C TYR A 54 -8.40 9.41 -17.26
N THR A 55 -7.52 8.94 -16.37
CA THR A 55 -6.17 9.45 -16.16
C THR A 55 -5.17 8.30 -16.26
N SER A 56 -5.08 7.69 -17.44
CA SER A 56 -4.02 6.73 -17.76
C SER A 56 -2.70 7.47 -17.92
N TYR A 57 -1.69 7.12 -17.12
CA TYR A 57 -0.30 7.44 -17.44
C TYR A 57 0.10 6.60 -18.65
N LEU A 58 0.59 7.26 -19.70
CA LEU A 58 1.11 6.61 -20.90
C LEU A 58 2.41 5.85 -20.52
N VAL A 59 2.29 4.57 -20.18
CA VAL A 59 3.45 3.67 -20.09
C VAL A 59 3.86 3.34 -21.52
N GLN A 60 4.98 3.90 -21.97
CA GLN A 60 5.63 3.43 -23.20
C GLN A 60 6.43 2.18 -22.83
N GLU A 61 5.97 1.02 -23.29
CA GLU A 61 6.79 -0.20 -23.25
C GLU A 61 7.94 -0.04 -24.27
N PRO A 62 9.23 -0.15 -23.85
CA PRO A 62 10.33 -0.06 -24.78
C PRO A 62 10.42 -1.33 -25.64
N ASN A 63 10.30 -1.13 -26.95
CA ASN A 63 10.86 -1.97 -28.01
C ASN A 63 10.45 -3.46 -28.04
N GLN A 64 9.29 -3.76 -28.61
CA GLN A 64 9.09 -5.02 -29.32
C GLN A 64 9.04 -4.76 -30.83
N ILE A 65 10.20 -4.97 -31.47
CA ILE A 65 10.31 -5.04 -32.92
C ILE A 65 9.59 -6.33 -33.36
N VAL A 66 8.37 -6.20 -33.85
CA VAL A 66 7.66 -7.31 -34.49
C VAL A 66 8.17 -7.42 -35.92
N VAL A 67 9.15 -8.30 -36.13
CA VAL A 67 9.53 -8.75 -37.48
C VAL A 67 8.35 -9.52 -38.06
N ARG A 68 7.83 -9.04 -39.17
CA ARG A 68 6.68 -9.64 -39.87
C ARG A 68 7.19 -10.47 -41.05
N PRO A 69 7.04 -11.81 -41.06
CA PRO A 69 7.09 -12.56 -42.30
C PRO A 69 5.70 -12.56 -42.93
N MET A 70 5.64 -12.01 -44.14
CA MET A 70 4.55 -12.11 -45.11
C MET A 70 4.49 -13.55 -45.62
N PHE A 71 3.40 -14.29 -45.42
CA PHE A 71 2.90 -15.34 -46.32
C PHE A 71 1.44 -15.71 -45.96
N ASP A 72 0.66 -15.98 -47.01
CA ASP A 72 -0.79 -16.19 -47.06
C ASP A 72 -1.38 -17.19 -46.06
N ARG A 73 -2.43 -16.76 -45.34
CA ARG A 73 -3.57 -17.63 -45.01
C ARG A 73 -4.81 -16.80 -44.61
N ALA A 74 -5.93 -17.05 -45.28
CA ALA A 74 -7.22 -16.45 -44.96
C ALA A 74 -7.66 -16.77 -43.50
N PRO A 75 -8.27 -15.81 -42.76
CA PRO A 75 -8.77 -16.07 -41.40
C PRO A 75 -10.08 -16.88 -41.42
N PRO A 76 -10.29 -17.81 -40.48
CA PRO A 76 -11.59 -18.47 -40.30
C PRO A 76 -12.63 -17.49 -39.72
N PRO A 77 -13.94 -17.71 -39.95
CA PRO A 77 -14.98 -16.82 -39.44
C PRO A 77 -15.03 -16.84 -37.90
N SER A 78 -14.97 -15.66 -37.28
CA SER A 78 -15.17 -15.49 -35.84
C SER A 78 -16.62 -15.81 -35.46
N PRO A 79 -16.87 -16.57 -34.38
CA PRO A 79 -18.23 -16.78 -33.88
C PRO A 79 -18.79 -15.48 -33.28
N ALA A 80 -20.07 -15.22 -33.57
CA ALA A 80 -20.81 -14.07 -33.05
C ALA A 80 -20.84 -14.06 -31.49
N PRO A 81 -20.83 -12.88 -30.84
CA PRO A 81 -20.89 -12.80 -29.38
C PRO A 81 -22.22 -13.36 -28.89
N ARG A 82 -22.18 -14.40 -28.04
CA ARG A 82 -23.35 -14.83 -27.25
C ARG A 82 -23.35 -14.08 -25.93
N ASP A 83 -24.54 -13.60 -25.56
CA ASP A 83 -24.84 -12.91 -24.32
C ASP A 83 -24.34 -13.67 -23.07
N GLN A 84 -23.18 -13.28 -22.56
CA GLN A 84 -22.67 -13.66 -21.23
C GLN A 84 -22.44 -12.43 -20.35
N ALA A 85 -23.18 -11.34 -20.59
CA ALA A 85 -23.05 -10.07 -19.89
C ALA A 85 -23.54 -10.06 -18.42
N GLY A 86 -24.00 -11.20 -17.89
CA GLY A 86 -24.51 -11.29 -16.51
C GLY A 86 -23.45 -11.66 -15.46
N ALA A 87 -22.63 -12.67 -15.74
CA ALA A 87 -21.75 -13.26 -14.73
C ALA A 87 -20.62 -12.29 -14.32
N ASP A 88 -20.02 -11.60 -15.28
CA ASP A 88 -18.96 -10.63 -15.02
C ASP A 88 -19.47 -9.36 -14.35
N ALA A 89 -20.70 -8.95 -14.63
CA ALA A 89 -21.34 -7.80 -13.98
C ALA A 89 -21.70 -8.13 -12.53
N VAL A 90 -22.21 -9.35 -12.27
CA VAL A 90 -22.50 -9.84 -10.91
C VAL A 90 -21.23 -10.02 -10.09
N GLN A 91 -20.15 -10.55 -10.68
CA GLN A 91 -18.86 -10.68 -10.00
C GLN A 91 -18.25 -9.31 -9.67
N ARG A 92 -18.29 -8.36 -10.61
CA ARG A 92 -17.85 -6.97 -10.34
C ARG A 92 -18.68 -6.30 -9.26
N SER A 93 -20.00 -6.45 -9.28
CA SER A 93 -20.89 -5.92 -8.24
C SER A 93 -20.61 -6.52 -6.85
N ARG A 94 -20.33 -7.84 -6.77
CA ARG A 94 -19.94 -8.50 -5.52
C ARG A 94 -18.59 -8.01 -5.01
N ALA A 95 -17.60 -7.87 -5.89
CA ALA A 95 -16.28 -7.34 -5.54
C ALA A 95 -16.35 -5.88 -5.05
N GLU A 96 -17.17 -5.04 -5.68
CA GLU A 96 -17.39 -3.66 -5.26
C GLU A 96 -18.18 -3.57 -3.94
N LYS A 97 -19.16 -4.46 -3.69
CA LYS A 97 -19.87 -4.53 -2.41
C LYS A 97 -18.96 -5.00 -1.27
N ALA A 98 -18.04 -5.91 -1.54
CA ALA A 98 -16.99 -6.30 -0.59
C ALA A 98 -16.03 -5.13 -0.29
N LEU A 99 -15.70 -4.32 -1.30
CA LEU A 99 -14.87 -3.12 -1.16
C LEU A 99 -15.59 -1.96 -0.46
N ALA A 100 -16.90 -1.82 -0.63
CA ALA A 100 -17.72 -0.86 0.09
C ALA A 100 -17.99 -1.29 1.54
N GLY A 101 -18.12 -2.60 1.79
CA GLY A 101 -18.20 -3.17 3.14
C GLY A 101 -16.91 -2.99 3.94
N SER A 102 -15.74 -3.06 3.29
CA SER A 102 -14.45 -2.77 3.95
C SER A 102 -14.25 -1.28 4.26
N ALA A 103 -14.91 -0.38 3.52
CA ALA A 103 -14.94 1.05 3.83
C ALA A 103 -15.93 1.42 4.96
N GLN A 104 -16.79 0.50 5.41
CA GLN A 104 -17.75 0.71 6.51
C GLN A 104 -17.33 0.04 7.83
N LEU A 105 -16.23 -0.70 7.88
CA LEU A 105 -15.64 -1.21 9.13
C LEU A 105 -14.74 -0.15 9.77
N SER A 106 -15.32 1.00 10.11
CA SER A 106 -14.75 2.01 11.00
C SER A 106 -15.72 2.30 12.13
N ALA A 107 -16.22 1.24 12.76
CA ALA A 107 -16.92 1.27 14.04
C ALA A 107 -16.99 -0.15 14.61
N VAL A 108 -15.85 -0.73 15.00
CA VAL A 108 -15.85 -1.81 15.99
C VAL A 108 -15.11 -1.30 17.20
N VAL A 109 -15.93 -1.14 18.24
CA VAL A 109 -15.62 -0.74 19.60
C VAL A 109 -14.54 -1.65 20.18
N VAL A 110 -13.65 -1.04 20.96
CA VAL A 110 -12.70 -1.72 21.85
C VAL A 110 -13.47 -2.61 22.82
N THR A 111 -13.42 -3.93 22.62
CA THR A 111 -13.50 -4.93 23.68
C THR A 111 -12.73 -6.17 23.22
N GLY A 112 -11.89 -6.70 24.11
CA GLY A 112 -10.91 -7.73 23.79
C GLY A 112 -11.48 -9.08 23.33
N ALA A 113 -10.53 -9.87 22.81
CA ALA A 113 -10.60 -11.27 22.44
C ALA A 113 -11.38 -11.66 21.16
N ALA A 114 -10.61 -12.33 20.28
CA ALA A 114 -11.00 -13.43 19.39
C ALA A 114 -11.29 -13.14 17.90
N ARG A 115 -10.43 -13.82 17.10
CA ARG A 115 -10.68 -14.55 15.84
C ARG A 115 -10.71 -13.79 14.51
N SER A 116 -9.83 -14.33 13.65
CA SER A 116 -9.77 -14.26 12.20
C SER A 116 -11.13 -14.14 11.51
N ASP A 117 -11.23 -13.17 10.60
CA ASP A 117 -12.07 -13.27 9.43
C ASP A 117 -11.27 -12.80 8.21
N SER A 118 -10.75 -13.78 7.47
CA SER A 118 -10.11 -13.60 6.18
C SER A 118 -11.11 -13.95 5.07
N VAL A 119 -11.59 -12.95 4.33
CA VAL A 119 -12.33 -13.14 3.07
C VAL A 119 -11.35 -12.95 1.92
N GLY A 120 -11.05 -14.04 1.20
CA GLY A 120 -9.98 -14.11 0.20
C GLY A 120 -10.41 -13.91 -1.26
N ALA A 121 -9.40 -13.83 -2.14
CA ALA A 121 -9.42 -14.38 -3.51
C ALA A 121 -8.00 -14.44 -4.14
N ALA A 122 -7.42 -15.65 -4.07
CA ALA A 122 -6.52 -16.37 -4.98
C ALA A 122 -5.56 -15.64 -5.97
N ARG A 123 -4.26 -16.00 -5.87
CA ARG A 123 -3.53 -16.83 -6.86
C ARG A 123 -2.23 -17.36 -6.20
N SER A 124 -1.88 -18.60 -6.55
CA SER A 124 -0.80 -19.42 -6.01
C SER A 124 0.57 -18.75 -6.03
N GLY A 125 1.22 -18.77 -4.86
CA GLY A 125 2.53 -18.20 -4.55
C GLY A 125 2.44 -17.75 -3.10
N GLU A 126 2.92 -18.59 -2.18
CA GLU A 126 3.08 -18.37 -0.73
C GLU A 126 2.42 -17.10 -0.20
N ALA A 127 1.24 -17.23 0.44
CA ALA A 127 0.44 -16.11 0.93
C ALA A 127 1.28 -15.22 1.86
N THR A 128 2.00 -14.27 1.28
CA THR A 128 2.90 -13.39 1.99
C THR A 128 2.01 -12.44 2.76
N SER A 129 1.88 -12.69 4.07
CA SER A 129 1.11 -11.83 4.95
C SER A 129 1.66 -10.41 4.82
N ARG A 130 0.79 -9.44 4.51
CA ARG A 130 1.16 -8.03 4.29
C ARG A 130 0.39 -7.15 5.25
N GLN A 131 1.08 -6.22 5.91
CA GLN A 131 0.48 -5.29 6.87
C GLN A 131 0.98 -3.87 6.65
N ARG A 132 0.09 -2.87 6.79
CA ARG A 132 0.45 -1.45 6.75
C ARG A 132 0.52 -0.91 8.16
N VAL A 133 1.69 -0.42 8.57
CA VAL A 133 1.94 0.11 9.93
C VAL A 133 2.75 1.39 9.84
N GLY A 134 2.30 2.46 10.51
CA GLY A 134 3.03 3.72 10.54
C GLY A 134 3.30 4.36 9.17
N GLY A 135 2.44 4.09 8.17
CA GLY A 135 2.63 4.57 6.80
C GLY A 135 3.52 3.69 5.92
N ARG A 136 4.21 2.69 6.49
CA ARG A 136 5.07 1.72 5.81
C ARG A 136 4.31 0.42 5.52
N ILE A 137 4.83 -0.38 4.59
CA ILE A 137 4.27 -1.68 4.24
C ILE A 137 5.27 -2.75 4.64
N PHE A 138 4.81 -3.74 5.39
CA PHE A 138 5.59 -4.87 5.84
C PHE A 138 5.09 -6.15 5.17
N VAL A 139 6.02 -7.01 4.81
CA VAL A 139 5.79 -8.36 4.27
C VAL A 139 6.35 -9.38 5.26
N TRP A 140 5.60 -10.43 5.53
CA TRP A 140 6.06 -11.54 6.35
C TRP A 140 7.04 -12.41 5.57
N ARG A 141 8.28 -12.51 6.06
CA ARG A 141 9.37 -13.32 5.48
C ARG A 141 10.21 -13.91 6.61
N ASP A 142 10.50 -15.20 6.58
CA ASP A 142 11.42 -15.85 7.52
C ASP A 142 11.15 -15.49 8.99
N SER A 143 9.88 -15.60 9.40
CA SER A 143 9.42 -15.25 10.75
C SER A 143 9.63 -13.78 11.17
N THR A 144 9.85 -12.89 10.21
CA THR A 144 10.13 -11.46 10.42
C THR A 144 9.24 -10.60 9.54
N TRP A 145 8.62 -9.58 10.13
CA TRP A 145 7.94 -8.53 9.37
C TRP A 145 8.97 -7.61 8.73
N THR A 146 9.16 -7.74 7.42
CA THR A 146 10.19 -7.01 6.68
C THR A 146 9.58 -5.81 5.96
N ASP A 147 10.10 -4.62 6.19
CA ASP A 147 9.72 -3.42 5.44
C ASP A 147 10.08 -3.60 3.96
N ILE A 148 9.12 -3.36 3.05
CA ILE A 148 9.34 -3.51 1.61
C ILE A 148 10.44 -2.58 1.05
N ALA A 149 10.78 -1.51 1.78
CA ALA A 149 11.86 -0.60 1.41
C ALA A 149 13.25 -1.15 1.78
N HIS A 150 13.35 -2.29 2.47
CA HIS A 150 14.62 -2.93 2.76
C HIS A 150 15.23 -3.51 1.47
N GLY A 151 16.51 -3.24 1.25
CA GLY A 151 17.32 -3.89 0.23
C GLY A 151 18.48 -4.65 0.87
N ASP A 152 18.91 -5.73 0.21
CA ASP A 152 19.92 -6.68 0.72
C ASP A 152 21.31 -6.03 0.97
N SER A 153 21.57 -4.86 0.39
CA SER A 153 22.82 -4.12 0.58
C SER A 153 22.85 -3.29 1.88
N LEU A 154 21.71 -3.11 2.54
CA LEU A 154 21.65 -2.34 3.78
C LEU A 154 22.17 -3.16 4.95
N ARG A 155 23.13 -2.61 5.67
CA ARG A 155 23.59 -3.21 6.94
C ARG A 155 22.41 -3.29 7.91
N VAL A 156 22.19 -4.48 8.48
CA VAL A 156 21.16 -4.71 9.50
C VAL A 156 21.78 -4.59 10.90
N ILE A 157 21.13 -3.81 11.77
CA ILE A 157 21.47 -3.69 13.19
C ILE A 157 20.38 -4.37 14.00
N GLU A 158 20.75 -5.45 14.70
CA GLU A 158 19.84 -6.25 15.52
C GLU A 158 19.78 -5.71 16.95
N VAL A 159 18.57 -5.39 17.40
CA VAL A 159 18.29 -4.83 18.72
C VAL A 159 17.31 -5.74 19.45
N ALA A 160 17.69 -6.18 20.64
CA ALA A 160 16.85 -7.04 21.45
C ALA A 160 15.61 -6.27 21.94
N ALA A 161 14.42 -6.78 21.66
CA ALA A 161 13.15 -6.24 22.12
C ALA A 161 13.12 -6.15 23.65
N PHE A 162 12.47 -5.11 24.17
CA PHE A 162 12.33 -4.85 25.62
C PHE A 162 13.65 -4.65 26.40
N SER A 163 14.77 -4.45 25.71
CA SER A 163 16.06 -4.10 26.33
C SER A 163 16.21 -2.59 26.57
N GLU A 164 17.24 -2.19 27.32
CA GLU A 164 17.60 -0.78 27.49
C GLU A 164 17.92 -0.12 26.13
N ALA A 165 18.66 -0.81 25.27
CA ALA A 165 18.97 -0.37 23.92
C ALA A 165 17.71 -0.14 23.09
N TYR A 166 16.73 -1.04 23.17
CA TYR A 166 15.44 -0.89 22.50
C TYR A 166 14.68 0.36 22.96
N PHE A 167 14.57 0.60 24.26
CA PHE A 167 13.87 1.79 24.76
C PHE A 167 14.62 3.08 24.41
N ALA A 168 15.96 3.08 24.48
CA ALA A 168 16.76 4.21 24.04
C ALA A 168 16.59 4.49 22.54
N LEU A 169 16.54 3.43 21.72
CA LEU A 169 16.30 3.51 20.29
C LEU A 169 14.93 4.13 19.98
N LEU A 170 13.85 3.65 20.61
CA LEU A 170 12.51 4.16 20.36
C LEU A 170 12.34 5.63 20.78
N ARG A 171 13.06 6.08 21.82
CA ARG A 171 13.10 7.50 22.19
C ARG A 171 13.81 8.35 21.13
N ALA A 172 14.87 7.82 20.52
CA ALA A 172 15.64 8.54 19.50
C ALA A 172 14.98 8.52 18.12
N LEU A 173 14.28 7.43 17.78
CA LEU A 173 13.55 7.22 16.53
C LEU A 173 12.06 6.90 16.81
N PRO A 174 11.23 7.92 17.12
CA PRO A 174 9.80 7.70 17.39
C PRO A 174 9.04 7.06 16.22
N GLU A 175 9.53 7.21 14.98
CA GLU A 175 8.96 6.53 13.81
C GLU A 175 9.00 4.98 13.89
N LEU A 176 9.82 4.40 14.78
CA LEU A 176 9.89 2.95 15.00
C LEU A 176 8.85 2.43 16.00
N MET A 177 8.17 3.30 16.77
CA MET A 177 7.24 2.86 17.80
C MET A 177 6.09 2.00 17.27
N LYS A 178 5.49 2.39 16.14
CA LYS A 178 4.38 1.61 15.54
C LYS A 178 4.88 0.30 14.92
N PRO A 179 5.93 0.30 14.08
CA PRO A 179 6.51 -0.96 13.57
C PRO A 179 6.95 -1.92 14.67
N ALA A 180 7.47 -1.43 15.80
CA ALA A 180 7.96 -2.26 16.90
C ALA A 180 6.88 -3.12 17.58
N THR A 181 5.58 -2.87 17.33
CA THR A 181 4.49 -3.73 17.83
C THR A 181 4.27 -4.98 16.98
N LEU A 182 4.98 -5.11 15.85
CA LEU A 182 4.89 -6.27 14.97
C LEU A 182 5.71 -7.42 15.55
N GLU A 183 5.02 -8.51 15.88
CA GLU A 183 5.60 -9.71 16.44
C GLU A 183 5.76 -10.82 15.39
N PRO A 184 6.70 -11.75 15.60
CA PRO A 184 7.66 -11.86 16.71
C PRO A 184 8.94 -11.04 16.47
N ALA A 185 9.17 -10.57 15.25
CA ALA A 185 10.28 -9.72 14.88
C ALA A 185 9.89 -8.78 13.75
N VAL A 186 10.55 -7.62 13.67
CA VAL A 186 10.34 -6.62 12.62
C VAL A 186 11.67 -6.05 12.13
N LEU A 187 11.82 -5.94 10.81
CA LEU A 187 12.94 -5.29 10.13
C LEU A 187 12.43 -4.02 9.47
N VAL A 188 12.92 -2.86 9.92
CA VAL A 188 12.54 -1.54 9.42
C VAL A 188 13.68 -0.93 8.62
N ALA A 189 13.39 -0.48 7.40
CA ALA A 189 14.38 0.12 6.52
C ALA A 189 14.63 1.60 6.84
N GLY A 190 15.89 1.94 7.09
CA GLY A 190 16.37 3.32 7.04
C GLY A 190 17.00 3.61 5.68
N ARG A 191 17.73 4.73 5.58
CA ARG A 191 18.31 5.15 4.31
C ARG A 191 19.70 4.57 4.05
N ARG A 192 20.50 4.32 5.09
CA ARG A 192 21.80 3.60 4.98
C ARG A 192 21.87 2.30 5.78
N VAL A 193 20.98 2.14 6.75
CA VAL A 193 20.96 0.98 7.65
C VAL A 193 19.52 0.52 7.83
N SER A 194 19.34 -0.77 8.07
CA SER A 194 18.09 -1.35 8.52
C SER A 194 18.21 -1.74 9.99
N ILE A 195 17.10 -1.64 10.71
CA ILE A 195 17.06 -2.00 12.12
C ILE A 195 16.11 -3.18 12.27
N LYS A 196 16.61 -4.27 12.83
CA LYS A 196 15.82 -5.45 13.16
C LYS A 196 15.59 -5.48 14.67
N ILE A 197 14.32 -5.55 15.08
CA ILE A 197 13.89 -5.70 16.46
C ILE A 197 13.36 -7.12 16.61
N GLU A 198 14.00 -7.91 17.46
CA GLU A 198 13.65 -9.32 17.71
C GLU A 198 14.00 -9.72 19.14
N ALA A 199 13.78 -10.98 19.53
CA ALA A 199 14.03 -11.45 20.90
C ALA A 199 15.51 -11.38 21.32
N VAL A 200 16.44 -11.48 20.38
CA VAL A 200 17.89 -11.49 20.60
C VAL A 200 18.53 -10.31 19.87
N GLY A 201 19.64 -9.81 20.39
CA GLY A 201 20.38 -8.73 19.74
C GLY A 201 21.05 -7.83 20.78
N LYS A 202 21.38 -6.62 20.37
CA LYS A 202 22.02 -5.64 21.24
C LYS A 202 21.06 -5.20 22.35
N THR A 203 21.55 -5.25 23.60
CA THR A 203 20.78 -4.87 24.80
C THR A 203 21.21 -3.53 25.40
N THR A 204 22.42 -3.05 25.10
CA THR A 204 22.97 -1.75 25.51
C THR A 204 23.73 -1.09 24.35
N TRP A 205 23.79 0.25 24.33
CA TRP A 205 24.54 1.02 23.33
C TRP A 205 25.91 1.41 23.88
N GLN A 206 26.94 1.39 23.04
CA GLN A 206 28.21 2.04 23.36
C GLN A 206 28.10 3.56 23.17
N ASP A 207 29.00 4.31 23.80
CA ASP A 207 29.04 5.76 23.70
C ASP A 207 29.09 6.24 22.23
N GLY A 208 28.14 7.10 21.87
CA GLY A 208 28.01 7.64 20.52
C GLY A 208 27.42 6.69 19.46
N GLU A 209 27.31 5.38 19.74
CA GLU A 209 26.83 4.39 18.77
C GLU A 209 25.39 4.67 18.33
N LEU A 210 24.50 4.94 19.28
CA LEU A 210 23.09 5.25 19.00
C LEU A 210 22.96 6.54 18.16
N ALA A 211 23.78 7.55 18.42
CA ALA A 211 23.74 8.80 17.68
C ALA A 211 24.16 8.60 16.22
N MET A 212 25.19 7.79 15.97
CA MET A 212 25.58 7.41 14.61
C MET A 212 24.48 6.61 13.92
N LEU A 213 23.89 5.63 14.62
CA LEU A 213 22.80 4.82 14.09
C LEU A 213 21.60 5.68 13.65
N VAL A 214 21.19 6.62 14.50
CA VAL A 214 20.09 7.56 14.21
C VAL A 214 20.41 8.39 12.97
N ARG A 215 21.66 8.87 12.86
CA ARG A 215 22.10 9.63 11.69
C ARG A 215 21.98 8.77 10.43
N ASP A 216 22.56 7.58 10.43
CA ASP A 216 22.59 6.71 9.25
C ASP A 216 21.20 6.16 8.87
N PHE A 217 20.31 6.02 9.84
CA PHE A 217 18.93 5.61 9.60
C PHE A 217 18.13 6.69 8.85
N ARG A 218 18.29 7.97 9.21
CA ARG A 218 17.56 9.10 8.60
C ARG A 218 18.30 9.76 7.42
N SER A 219 19.63 9.62 7.34
CA SER A 219 20.49 10.37 6.43
C SER A 219 20.29 10.03 4.99
#